data_AF-A0A8K0KP27-F1
#
_entry.id   AF-A0A8K0KP27-F1
#
_cell.length_a   1.000
_cell.length_b   1.000
_cell.length_c   1.000
_cell.angle_alpha   90.00
_cell.angle_beta   90.00
_cell.angle_gamma   90.00
#
_symmetry.space_group_name_H-M   'P 1'
#
loop_
_entity.id
_entity.type
_entity.pdbx_description
1 polymer ?
#
loop_
_entity_poly.entity_id
_entity_poly.type
_entity_poly.pdbx_seq_one_letter_code
_entity_poly.pdbx_strand_id
1 'polypeptide(L)'
;MAATGAADPWVITPRERLRYEEQFKTLKPINGIITGAQAKGYLLQSQLPPPILGQIWSLADTDSDGKMDINEFSIACKLINLKLRGFELPKTLPPSLLNVPPVAALTTA
;
A
#
# COMPACT_ATOMS: atom_id res chain seq x y z
N MET A 1 23.23 19.59 5.00
CA MET A 1 21.80 19.30 5.20
C MET A 1 21.16 19.09 3.82
N ALA A 2 21.36 17.94 3.18
CA ALA A 2 20.93 17.71 1.80
C ALA A 2 19.73 16.74 1.79
N ALA A 3 18.54 17.30 1.53
CA ALA A 3 17.37 16.54 1.13
C ALA A 3 17.48 16.33 -0.40
N THR A 4 18.14 15.25 -0.82
CA THR A 4 18.26 14.89 -2.25
C THR A 4 17.84 13.44 -2.42
N GLY A 5 16.68 13.25 -3.03
CA GLY A 5 16.08 11.95 -3.31
C GLY A 5 14.56 12.04 -3.31
N ALA A 6 13.99 12.96 -4.09
CA ALA A 6 12.57 12.93 -4.39
C ALA A 6 12.30 11.74 -5.30
N ALA A 7 12.36 10.53 -4.74
CA ALA A 7 11.70 9.38 -5.34
C ALA A 7 10.24 9.78 -5.51
N ASP A 8 9.67 9.52 -6.69
CA ASP A 8 8.28 9.83 -6.96
C ASP A 8 7.41 9.41 -5.76
N PRO A 9 6.58 10.32 -5.21
CA PRO A 9 5.80 10.03 -4.01
C PRO A 9 4.90 8.79 -4.19
N TRP A 10 4.61 8.44 -5.43
CA TRP A 10 3.82 7.29 -5.85
C TRP A 10 4.63 5.99 -6.03
N VAL A 11 5.95 6.01 -5.97
CA VAL A 11 6.78 4.80 -6.07
C VAL A 11 6.92 4.15 -4.70
N ILE A 12 6.65 2.85 -4.64
CA ILE A 12 6.92 2.04 -3.44
C ILE A 12 8.37 1.60 -3.50
N THR A 13 9.18 2.07 -2.56
CA THR A 13 10.57 1.61 -2.47
C THR A 13 10.63 0.20 -1.88
N PRO A 14 11.69 -0.59 -2.21
CA PRO A 14 11.87 -1.93 -1.62
C PRO A 14 11.90 -1.91 -0.09
N ARG A 15 12.40 -0.83 0.51
CA ARG A 15 12.43 -0.64 1.96
C ARG A 15 11.04 -0.37 2.56
N GLU A 16 10.19 0.38 1.85
CA GLU A 16 8.79 0.56 2.24
C GLU A 16 8.00 -0.75 2.11
N ARG A 17 8.22 -1.48 1.01
CA ARG A 17 7.65 -2.80 0.78
C ARG A 17 7.92 -3.76 1.93
N LEU A 18 9.15 -3.83 2.43
CA LEU A 18 9.49 -4.66 3.60
C LEU A 18 8.62 -4.36 4.82
N ARG A 19 8.40 -3.06 5.12
CA ARG A 19 7.54 -2.65 6.22
C ARG A 19 6.08 -3.04 5.99
N TYR A 20 5.60 -2.86 4.76
CA TYR A 20 4.24 -3.26 4.40
C TYR A 20 4.07 -4.79 4.47
N GLU A 21 5.09 -5.56 4.15
CA GLU A 21 5.09 -7.01 4.31
C GLU A 21 5.01 -7.44 5.77
N GLU A 22 5.76 -6.81 6.66
CA GLU A 22 5.64 -7.08 8.11
C GLU A 22 4.22 -6.78 8.60
N GLN A 23 3.65 -5.63 8.21
CA GLN A 23 2.26 -5.27 8.54
C GLN A 23 1.27 -6.27 7.95
N PHE A 24 1.44 -6.67 6.70
CA PHE A 24 0.61 -7.67 6.04
C PHE A 24 0.65 -9.00 6.79
N LYS A 25 1.83 -9.45 7.22
CA LYS A 25 2.00 -10.68 8.03
C LYS A 25 1.24 -10.60 9.35
N THR A 26 1.16 -9.43 9.99
CA THR A 26 0.38 -9.26 11.24
C THR A 26 -1.12 -9.48 11.04
N LEU A 27 -1.62 -9.23 9.82
CA LEU A 27 -3.02 -9.46 9.45
C LEU A 27 -3.35 -10.94 9.22
N LYS A 28 -2.36 -11.84 9.36
CA LYS A 28 -2.49 -13.30 9.17
C LYS A 28 -3.07 -13.64 7.79
N PRO A 29 -2.32 -13.38 6.71
CA PRO A 29 -2.74 -13.72 5.36
C PRO A 29 -2.89 -15.23 5.22
N ILE A 30 -3.92 -15.66 4.50
CA ILE A 30 -4.17 -17.06 4.16
C ILE A 30 -3.75 -17.23 2.70
N ASN A 31 -2.79 -18.11 2.43
CA ASN A 31 -2.20 -18.30 1.09
C ASN A 31 -1.63 -17.01 0.46
N GLY A 32 -1.08 -16.10 1.29
CA GLY A 32 -0.50 -14.85 0.80
C GLY A 32 -1.52 -13.78 0.43
N ILE A 33 -2.79 -13.96 0.82
CA ILE A 33 -3.88 -13.03 0.56
C ILE A 33 -4.62 -12.73 1.88
N ILE A 34 -5.06 -11.49 2.06
CA ILE A 34 -5.98 -11.11 3.14
C ILE A 34 -7.37 -10.83 2.56
N THR A 35 -8.40 -11.13 3.33
CA THR A 35 -9.77 -10.77 2.96
C THR A 35 -9.99 -9.27 3.09
N GLY A 36 -10.93 -8.72 2.33
CA GLY A 36 -11.28 -7.30 2.46
C GLY A 36 -11.76 -6.91 3.86
N ALA A 37 -12.31 -7.83 4.65
CA ALA A 37 -12.63 -7.59 6.05
C ALA A 37 -11.37 -7.34 6.90
N GLN A 38 -10.33 -8.17 6.74
CA GLN A 38 -9.05 -8.01 7.45
C GLN A 38 -8.36 -6.71 7.05
N ALA A 39 -8.25 -6.47 5.75
CA ALA A 39 -7.64 -5.27 5.20
C ALA A 39 -8.39 -4.00 5.61
N LYS A 40 -9.73 -4.00 5.55
CA LYS A 40 -10.57 -2.88 6.02
C LYS A 40 -10.38 -2.62 7.51
N GLY A 41 -10.27 -3.66 8.33
CA GLY A 41 -9.95 -3.52 9.75
C GLY A 41 -8.64 -2.76 9.97
N TYR A 42 -7.62 -3.09 9.18
CA TYR A 42 -6.32 -2.39 9.21
C TYR A 42 -6.40 -0.95 8.69
N LEU A 43 -7.06 -0.73 7.56
CA LEU A 43 -7.32 0.60 6.98
C LEU A 43 -7.99 1.53 8.01
N LEU A 44 -8.96 1.02 8.76
CA LEU A 44 -9.63 1.78 9.83
C LEU A 44 -8.69 2.17 10.99
N GLN A 45 -7.65 1.38 11.28
CA GLN A 45 -6.65 1.74 12.29
C GLN A 45 -5.80 2.94 11.87
N SER A 46 -5.75 3.27 10.58
CA SER A 46 -5.01 4.43 10.06
C SER A 46 -5.66 5.77 10.39
N GLN A 47 -6.83 5.77 11.06
CA GLN A 47 -7.60 6.96 11.45
C GLN A 47 -8.03 7.87 10.29
N LEU A 48 -8.01 7.36 9.05
CA LEU A 48 -8.49 8.11 7.90
C LEU A 48 -10.03 8.04 7.82
N PRO A 49 -10.68 9.07 7.25
CA PRO A 49 -12.13 9.07 7.10
C PRO A 49 -12.62 7.88 6.24
N PRO A 50 -13.78 7.26 6.55
CA PRO A 50 -14.38 6.19 5.76
C PRO A 50 -14.45 6.44 4.24
N PRO A 51 -14.82 7.65 3.73
CA PRO A 51 -14.84 7.88 2.29
C PRO A 51 -13.46 7.81 1.64
N ILE A 52 -12.42 8.25 2.37
CA ILE A 52 -11.03 8.18 1.92
C ILE A 52 -10.56 6.72 1.90
N LEU A 53 -10.88 5.95 2.94
CA LEU A 53 -10.57 4.52 2.98
C LEU A 53 -11.23 3.74 1.84
N GLY A 54 -12.47 4.08 1.50
CA GLY A 54 -13.16 3.50 0.33
C GLY A 54 -12.45 3.83 -0.98
N GLN A 55 -12.00 5.07 -1.16
CA GLN A 55 -11.23 5.46 -2.34
C GLN A 55 -9.88 4.72 -2.41
N ILE A 56 -9.16 4.60 -1.30
CA ILE A 56 -7.90 3.85 -1.23
C ILE A 56 -8.12 2.38 -1.59
N TRP A 57 -9.19 1.78 -1.03
CA TRP A 57 -9.59 0.42 -1.34
C TRP A 57 -9.79 0.24 -2.84
N SER A 58 -10.67 1.03 -3.46
CA SER A 58 -10.97 0.92 -4.89
C SER A 58 -9.78 1.21 -5.80
N LEU A 59 -8.78 1.97 -5.34
CA LEU A 59 -7.56 2.19 -6.10
C LEU A 59 -6.59 1.01 -5.98
N ALA A 60 -6.52 0.39 -4.81
CA ALA A 60 -5.55 -0.67 -4.52
C ALA A 60 -6.05 -2.07 -4.90
N ASP A 61 -7.36 -2.33 -4.81
CA ASP A 61 -8.06 -3.53 -5.26
C ASP A 61 -8.25 -3.46 -6.79
N THR A 62 -7.19 -3.84 -7.52
CA THR A 62 -7.10 -3.60 -8.97
C THR A 62 -7.87 -4.62 -9.79
N ASP A 63 -8.06 -5.82 -9.25
CA ASP A 63 -8.85 -6.89 -9.86
C ASP A 63 -10.28 -6.98 -9.32
N SER A 64 -10.64 -6.14 -8.34
CA SER A 64 -11.98 -6.02 -7.76
C SER A 64 -12.50 -7.34 -7.22
N ASP A 65 -11.61 -8.15 -6.65
CA ASP A 65 -11.89 -9.49 -6.19
C ASP A 65 -12.33 -9.54 -4.71
N GLY A 66 -12.28 -8.40 -4.03
CA GLY A 66 -12.67 -8.23 -2.63
C GLY A 66 -11.66 -8.79 -1.62
N LYS A 67 -10.47 -9.17 -2.08
CA LYS A 67 -9.33 -9.60 -1.28
C LYS A 67 -8.13 -8.74 -1.67
N MET A 68 -7.01 -8.91 -0.96
CA MET A 68 -5.82 -8.11 -1.17
C MET A 68 -4.59 -8.98 -1.05
N ASP A 69 -3.77 -8.99 -2.10
CA ASP A 69 -2.45 -9.58 -2.01
C ASP A 69 -1.44 -8.59 -1.39
N ILE A 70 -0.19 -9.02 -1.23
CA ILE A 70 0.87 -8.16 -0.70
C ILE A 70 1.17 -6.94 -1.60
N ASN A 71 0.99 -7.05 -2.92
CA ASN A 71 1.19 -5.96 -3.88
C ASN A 71 0.13 -4.88 -3.69
N GLU A 72 -1.14 -5.27 -3.68
CA GLU A 72 -2.29 -4.39 -3.48
C GLU A 72 -2.28 -3.78 -2.09
N PHE A 73 -1.95 -4.57 -1.07
CA PHE A 73 -1.76 -4.04 0.28
C PHE A 73 -0.64 -3.00 0.35
N SER A 74 0.45 -3.19 -0.40
CA SER A 74 1.53 -2.19 -0.48
C SER A 74 1.06 -0.90 -1.13
N ILE A 75 0.22 -1.00 -2.17
CA ILE A 75 -0.42 0.16 -2.82
C ILE A 75 -1.32 0.89 -1.82
N ALA A 76 -2.19 0.17 -1.11
CA ALA A 76 -3.07 0.74 -0.10
C ALA A 76 -2.27 1.46 1.00
N CYS A 77 -1.24 0.81 1.55
CA CYS A 77 -0.36 1.38 2.56
C CYS A 77 0.37 2.64 2.07
N LYS A 78 0.80 2.66 0.81
CA LYS A 78 1.43 3.84 0.22
C LYS A 78 0.44 4.99 0.09
N LEU A 79 -0.77 4.73 -0.39
CA LEU A 79 -1.84 5.72 -0.50
C LEU A 79 -2.24 6.30 0.87
N ILE A 80 -2.38 5.45 1.90
CA ILE A 80 -2.61 5.89 3.28
C ILE A 80 -1.50 6.83 3.73
N ASN A 81 -0.23 6.44 3.56
CA ASN A 81 0.92 7.25 3.94
C ASN A 81 0.95 8.60 3.23
N LEU A 82 0.62 8.64 1.95
CA LEU A 82 0.52 9.89 1.20
C LEU A 82 -0.59 10.78 1.74
N LYS A 83 -1.78 10.23 2.00
CA LYS A 83 -2.89 11.00 2.54
C LYS A 83 -2.60 11.53 3.96
N LEU A 84 -1.94 10.73 4.80
CA LEU A 84 -1.47 11.16 6.13
C LEU A 84 -0.42 12.27 6.06
N ARG A 85 0.38 12.32 4.99
CA ARG A 85 1.34 13.41 4.72
C ARG A 85 0.68 14.67 4.14
N GLY A 86 -0.64 14.64 3.92
CA GLY A 86 -1.39 15.76 3.33
C GLY A 86 -1.40 15.76 1.80
N PHE A 87 -0.98 14.69 1.13
CA PHE A 87 -1.16 14.56 -0.32
C PHE A 87 -2.61 14.20 -0.65
N GLU A 88 -3.10 14.71 -1.78
CA GLU A 88 -4.40 14.32 -2.31
C GLU A 88 -4.34 12.96 -2.98
N LEU A 89 -5.38 12.15 -2.77
CA LEU A 89 -5.49 10.84 -3.42
C LEU A 89 -5.76 11.04 -4.91
N PRO A 90 -5.08 10.27 -5.78
CA PRO A 90 -5.29 10.39 -7.20
C PRO A 90 -6.67 9.79 -7.54
N LYS A 91 -7.33 10.32 -8.58
CA LYS A 91 -8.63 9.77 -9.03
C LYS A 91 -8.48 8.41 -9.71
N THR A 92 -7.29 8.13 -10.23
CA THR A 92 -6.93 6.90 -10.95
C THR A 92 -5.60 6.41 -10.42
N LEU A 93 -5.42 5.09 -10.31
CA LEU A 93 -4.17 4.52 -9.81
C LEU A 93 -3.00 4.86 -10.77
N PRO A 94 -1.98 5.62 -10.34
CA PRO A 94 -0.83 5.92 -11.19
C PRO A 94 -0.01 4.66 -11.48
N PRO A 95 0.57 4.51 -12.68
CA PRO A 95 1.35 3.33 -13.07
C PRO A 95 2.60 3.13 -12.18
N SER A 96 3.10 4.19 -11.55
CA SER A 96 4.20 4.13 -10.60
C SER A 96 3.88 3.28 -9.35
N LEU A 97 2.61 3.23 -8.93
CA LEU A 97 2.16 2.40 -7.81
C LEU A 97 2.01 0.93 -8.21
N LEU A 98 1.68 0.65 -9.47
CA LEU A 98 1.59 -0.71 -10.00
C LEU A 98 2.95 -1.40 -10.05
N ASN A 99 4.03 -0.64 -10.23
CA ASN A 99 5.37 -1.18 -10.32
C ASN A 99 5.96 -1.44 -8.93
N VAL A 100 5.32 -2.34 -8.18
CA VAL A 100 5.73 -2.73 -6.83
C VAL A 100 6.98 -3.62 -6.91
N PRO A 101 8.12 -3.21 -6.33
CA PRO A 101 9.35 -3.99 -6.45
C PRO A 101 9.25 -5.33 -5.70
N PRO A 102 9.87 -6.40 -6.22
CA PRO A 102 9.96 -7.67 -5.51
C PRO A 102 10.82 -7.52 -4.25
N VAL A 103 10.36 -8.09 -3.14
CA VAL A 103 11.09 -8.10 -1.85
C VAL A 103 12.44 -8.82 -1.96
N ALA A 104 12.57 -9.77 -2.88
CA ALA A 104 13.80 -10.53 -3.13
C ALA A 104 14.96 -9.68 -3.69
N ALA A 105 14.71 -8.50 -4.25
CA ALA A 105 15.77 -7.67 -4.83
C ALA A 105 16.73 -7.05 -3.80
N LEU A 106 16.40 -7.09 -2.51
CA LEU A 106 17.24 -6.52 -1.44
C LEU A 106 18.14 -7.56 -0.73
N THR A 107 17.95 -8.86 -0.95
CA THR A 107 18.70 -9.91 -0.22
C THR A 107 20.05 -10.27 -0.87
N THR A 108 20.47 -9.54 -1.91
CA THR A 108 21.72 -9.78 -2.63
C THR A 108 22.57 -8.50 -2.63
N ALA A 109 23.14 -8.17 -1.48
CA ALA A 109 24.25 -7.22 -1.35
C ALA A 109 25.06 -7.54 -0.09
#